data_AF-A0A102DBU7-F1
#
_entry.id   AF-A0A102DBU7-F1
#
_cell.length_a   1.000
_cell.length_b   1.000
_cell.length_c   1.000
_cell.angle_alpha   90.00
_cell.angle_beta   90.00
_cell.angle_gamma   90.00
#
_symmetry.space_group_name_H-M   'P 1'
#
loop_
_entity.id
_entity.type
_entity.pdbx_description
1 polymer ?
#
loop_
_entity_poly.entity_id
_entity_poly.type
_entity_poly.pdbx_seq_one_letter_code
_entity_poly.pdbx_strand_id
1 'polypeptide(L)' 'MTAPDDDGPDPEARAAHLARVEAVIMRMPKMTRAIFIARRFHDLSIAEIAHQTGLSRKQIMRHLNRAVAHIHDAFRET' A
#
# COMPACT_ATOMS: atom_id res chain seq x y z
N MET A 1 -21.30 35.56 2.09
CA MET A 1 -21.62 35.18 0.71
C MET A 1 -20.47 34.29 0.24
N THR A 2 -20.78 32.99 0.15
CA THR A 2 -20.06 31.84 -0.46
C THR A 2 -18.53 31.84 -0.49
N ALA A 3 -17.92 30.96 0.33
CA ALA A 3 -16.60 30.42 0.03
C ALA A 3 -16.74 29.51 -1.20
N PRO A 4 -15.96 29.74 -2.28
CA PRO A 4 -16.06 29.00 -3.52
C PRO A 4 -15.46 27.59 -3.37
N ASP A 5 -16.19 26.62 -3.91
CA ASP A 5 -15.66 25.39 -4.50
C ASP A 5 -14.77 24.52 -3.59
N ASP A 6 -15.40 23.74 -2.72
CA ASP A 6 -14.83 22.47 -2.24
C ASP A 6 -14.85 21.46 -3.42
N ASP A 7 -14.02 21.70 -4.44
CA ASP A 7 -13.83 20.84 -5.63
C ASP A 7 -12.94 19.61 -5.27
N GLY A 8 -13.06 19.13 -4.04
CA GLY A 8 -12.49 17.86 -3.63
C GLY A 8 -13.40 16.73 -4.11
N PRO A 9 -12.86 15.56 -4.51
CA PRO A 9 -13.69 14.42 -4.82
C PRO A 9 -14.66 14.16 -3.66
N ASP A 10 -15.93 13.94 -3.99
CA ASP A 10 -17.03 13.70 -3.07
C ASP A 10 -16.57 12.75 -1.94
N PRO A 11 -16.87 13.02 -0.65
CA PRO A 11 -16.41 12.18 0.45
C PRO A 11 -16.72 10.69 0.25
N GLU A 12 -17.83 10.38 -0.43
CA GLU A 12 -18.19 9.00 -0.79
C GLU A 12 -17.24 8.40 -1.85
N ALA A 13 -16.87 9.17 -2.87
CA ALA A 13 -15.90 8.75 -3.89
C ALA A 13 -14.51 8.50 -3.26
N ARG A 14 -14.11 9.32 -2.29
CA ARG A 14 -12.86 9.12 -1.53
C ARG A 14 -12.90 7.84 -0.71
N ALA A 15 -14.01 7.59 0.00
CA ALA A 15 -14.19 6.37 0.78
C ALA A 15 -14.16 5.13 -0.10
N ALA A 16 -14.83 5.16 -1.26
CA ALA A 16 -14.84 4.07 -2.22
C ALA A 16 -13.43 3.78 -2.78
N HIS A 17 -12.66 4.83 -3.11
CA HIS A 17 -11.28 4.68 -3.55
C HIS A 17 -10.40 4.04 -2.47
N LEU A 18 -10.53 4.49 -1.22
CA LEU A 18 -9.76 3.96 -0.10
C LEU A 18 -10.09 2.49 0.19
N ALA A 19 -11.37 2.14 0.19
CA ALA A 19 -11.85 0.76 0.36
C ALA A 19 -11.31 -0.16 -0.75
N ARG A 20 -11.22 0.33 -1.99
CA ARG A 20 -10.63 -0.42 -3.09
C ARG A 20 -9.13 -0.66 -2.89
N VAL A 21 -8.38 0.37 -2.50
CA VAL A 21 -6.94 0.23 -2.19
C VAL A 21 -6.74 -0.79 -1.05
N GLU A 22 -7.53 -0.69 0.01
CA GLU A 22 -7.46 -1.61 1.15
C GLU A 22 -7.75 -3.06 0.73
N ALA A 23 -8.78 -3.28 -0.09
CA ALA A 23 -9.11 -4.60 -0.61
C ALA A 23 -7.95 -5.23 -1.42
N VAL A 24 -7.26 -4.44 -2.25
CA VAL A 24 -6.08 -4.89 -2.99
C VAL A 24 -4.95 -5.27 -2.04
N ILE A 25 -4.67 -4.44 -1.02
CA ILE A 25 -3.65 -4.74 -0.02
C ILE A 25 -3.99 -6.02 0.76
N MET A 26 -5.26 -6.22 1.10
CA MET A 26 -5.71 -7.42 1.82
C MET A 26 -5.55 -8.72 1.01
N ARG A 27 -5.65 -8.66 -0.32
CA ARG A 27 -5.42 -9.80 -1.22
C ARG A 27 -3.95 -10.20 -1.34
N MET A 28 -3.01 -9.35 -0.93
CA MET A 28 -1.59 -9.69 -0.94
C MET A 28 -1.26 -10.84 0.02
N PRO A 29 -0.25 -11.67 -0.29
CA PRO A 29 0.29 -12.65 0.65
C PRO A 29 0.73 -11.99 1.97
N LYS A 30 0.43 -12.64 3.10
CA LYS A 30 0.64 -12.08 4.45
C LYS A 30 2.01 -11.43 4.66
N MET A 31 3.10 -12.11 4.24
CA MET A 31 4.47 -11.60 4.41
C MET A 31 4.74 -10.37 3.53
N THR A 32 4.29 -10.41 2.27
CA THR A 32 4.43 -9.28 1.34
C THR A 32 3.68 -8.06 1.86
N ARG A 33 2.46 -8.26 2.38
CA ARG A 33 1.65 -7.20 3.00
C ARG A 33 2.34 -6.61 4.21
N ALA A 34 2.82 -7.43 5.14
CA ALA A 34 3.49 -6.96 6.36
C ALA A 34 4.72 -6.10 6.06
N ILE A 35 5.56 -6.55 5.13
CA ILE A 35 6.76 -5.81 4.69
C ILE A 35 6.37 -4.48 4.02
N PHE A 36 5.34 -4.48 3.17
CA PHE A 36 4.87 -3.26 2.52
C PHE A 36 4.31 -2.25 3.52
N ILE A 37 3.51 -2.72 4.50
CA ILE A 37 2.95 -1.87 5.55
C ILE A 37 4.06 -1.27 6.42
N ALA A 38 4.98 -2.12 6.90
CA ALA A 38 6.16 -1.70 7.65
C ALA A 38 6.94 -0.60 6.93
N ARG A 39 7.14 -0.73 5.62
CA ARG A 39 7.90 0.25 4.84
C ARG A 39 7.12 1.53 4.54
N ARG A 40 5.83 1.43 4.24
CA ARG A 40 5.04 2.55 3.66
C ARG A 40 4.23 3.34 4.69
N PHE A 41 3.80 2.69 5.77
CA PHE A 41 2.94 3.29 6.79
C PHE A 41 3.66 3.49 8.13
N HIS A 42 4.71 2.72 8.40
CA HIS A 42 5.53 2.85 9.61
C HIS A 42 6.93 3.42 9.32
N ASP A 43 7.21 3.79 8.07
CA ASP A 43 8.49 4.35 7.61
C ASP A 43 9.74 3.54 7.99
N LEU A 44 9.60 2.25 8.33
CA LEU A 44 10.72 1.42 8.74
C LEU A 44 11.74 1.28 7.62
N SER A 45 13.02 1.31 7.97
CA SER A 45 14.10 1.03 7.04
C SER A 45 14.14 -0.46 6.67
N ILE A 46 14.77 -0.77 5.54
CA ILE A 46 14.94 -2.18 5.12
C ILE A 46 15.76 -2.96 6.17
N ALA A 47 16.68 -2.30 6.87
CA ALA A 47 17.48 -2.91 7.93
C ALA A 47 16.62 -3.26 9.15
N GLU A 48 15.72 -2.38 9.58
CA GLU A 48 14.78 -2.66 10.67
C GLU A 48 13.80 -3.77 10.31
N ILE A 49 13.29 -3.76 9.08
CA ILE A 49 12.42 -4.85 8.58
C ILE A 49 13.17 -6.18 8.54
N ALA A 50 14.44 -6.17 8.12
CA ALA A 50 15.29 -7.36 8.14
C ALA A 50 15.49 -7.89 9.56
N HIS A 51 15.74 -7.00 10.52
CA HIS A 51 15.89 -7.37 11.92
C HIS A 51 14.59 -7.97 12.50
N GLN A 52 13.43 -7.40 12.19
CA GLN A 52 12.14 -7.88 12.70
C GLN A 52 11.67 -9.19 12.04
N THR A 53 11.95 -9.37 10.75
CA THR A 53 11.45 -10.52 9.97
C THR A 53 12.45 -11.66 9.82
N GLY A 54 13.74 -11.41 10.11
CA GLY A 54 14.84 -12.34 9.85
C GLY A 54 15.18 -12.50 8.36
N LEU A 55 14.57 -11.70 7.48
CA LEU A 55 14.77 -11.78 6.04
C LEU A 55 15.98 -10.97 5.59
N SER A 56 16.66 -11.47 4.55
CA SER A 56 17.70 -10.69 3.88
C SER A 56 17.12 -9.49 3.12
N ARG A 57 17.92 -8.44 2.95
CA ARG A 57 17.59 -7.27 2.12
C ARG A 57 17.06 -7.66 0.73
N LYS A 58 17.66 -8.69 0.10
CA LYS A 58 17.24 -9.18 -1.21
C LYS A 58 15.83 -9.79 -1.18
N GLN A 59 15.51 -10.58 -0.16
CA GLN A 59 14.16 -11.15 0.02
C GLN A 59 13.13 -10.04 0.24
N ILE A 60 13.45 -9.05 1.09
CA ILE A 60 12.58 -7.90 1.35
C ILE A 60 12.30 -7.12 0.07
N MET A 61 13.32 -6.79 -0.72
CA MET A 61 13.14 -6.11 -2.01
C MET A 61 12.25 -6.90 -2.97
N ARG A 62 12.40 -8.24 -3.03
CA ARG A 62 11.52 -9.10 -3.83
C ARG A 62 10.06 -9.04 -3.36
N HIS A 63 9.82 -8.98 -2.05
CA HIS A 63 8.48 -8.79 -1.51
C HIS A 63 7.92 -7.40 -1.87
N LEU A 64 8.71 -6.34 -1.72
CA LEU A 64 8.29 -4.98 -2.10
C LEU A 64 7.95 -4.88 -3.59
N ASN A 65 8.79 -5.42 -4.47
CA ASN A 65 8.53 -5.44 -5.90
C ASN A 65 7.22 -6.18 -6.23
N ARG A 66 6.92 -7.27 -5.53
CA ARG A 66 5.65 -7.99 -5.67
C ARG A 66 4.46 -7.19 -5.17
N ALA A 67 4.61 -6.47 -4.07
CA ALA A 67 3.54 -5.60 -3.56
C ALA A 67 3.19 -4.52 -4.59
N VAL A 68 4.21 -3.85 -5.15
CA VAL A 68 4.01 -2.82 -6.18
C VAL A 68 3.40 -3.42 -7.45
N ALA A 69 3.88 -4.57 -7.91
CA ALA A 69 3.31 -5.25 -9.07
C ALA A 69 1.84 -5.64 -8.84
N HIS A 70 1.49 -6.15 -7.66
CA HIS A 70 0.11 -6.51 -7.33
C HIS A 70 -0.82 -5.30 -7.28
N ILE A 71 -0.34 -4.17 -6.74
CA ILE A 71 -1.08 -2.91 -6.79
C ILE A 71 -1.26 -2.48 -8.24
N HIS A 72 -0.17 -2.40 -9.01
CA HIS A 72 -0.22 -1.97 -10.41
C HIS A 72 -1.21 -2.79 -11.24
N ASP A 73 -1.18 -4.12 -11.11
CA ASP A 73 -2.07 -5.05 -11.80
C ASP A 73 -3.54 -4.81 -11.43
N ALA A 74 -3.83 -4.71 -10.13
CA ALA A 74 -5.19 -4.48 -9.63
C ALA A 74 -5.80 -3.13 -10.03
N PHE A 75 -4.96 -2.12 -10.32
CA PHE A 75 -5.39 -0.82 -10.82
C PHE A 75 -5.35 -0.72 -12.36
N ARG A 76 -4.71 -1.67 -13.06
CA ARG A 76 -4.70 -1.75 -14.53
C ARG A 76 -5.93 -2.46 -15.09
N GLU A 77 -6.55 -3.35 -14.31
CA GLU A 77 -7.84 -3.99 -14.64
C GLU A 77 -9.06 -3.09 -14.32
N THR A 78 -8.93 -1.77 -14.50
CA THR A 78 -10.05 -0.80 -14.50
C THR A 78 -10.02 0.00 -15.78
#